data_AF-A0AAV2VKA1-F1
#
_entry.id   AF-A0AAV2VKA1-F1
#
_cell.length_a   1.000
_cell.length_b   1.000
_cell.length_c   1.000
_cell.angle_alpha   90.00
_cell.angle_beta   90.00
_cell.angle_gamma   90.00
#
_symmetry.space_group_name_H-M   'P 1'
#
loop_
_entity.id
_entity.type
_entity.pdbx_description
1 polymer ?
#
loop_
_entity_poly.entity_id
_entity_poly.type
_entity_poly.pdbx_seq_one_letter_code
_entity_poly.pdbx_strand_id
1 'polypeptide(L)'
;MSRINEILEVNRNLPKKKDIVLSTQVKNLDLLADVSQLLGVPAESISPETNLIELGLDSISLMRFTGQLRSKGIDIKFDKLIESPTIESWDKLINA
;
A
#
# COMPACT_ATOMS: atom_id res chain seq x y z
N MET A 1 -6.19 -58.63 11.64
CA MET A 1 -5.15 -57.59 11.48
C MET A 1 -4.99 -57.40 9.98
N SER A 2 -5.34 -56.31 9.30
CA SER A 2 -5.51 -54.91 9.69
C SER A 2 -6.52 -54.26 8.73
N ARG A 3 -7.36 -53.38 9.27
CA ARG A 3 -8.49 -52.70 8.62
C ARG A 3 -8.07 -51.25 8.40
N ILE A 4 -7.53 -50.90 7.23
CA ILE A 4 -7.04 -49.54 6.97
C ILE A 4 -7.31 -49.17 5.50
N ASN A 5 -7.98 -48.03 5.31
CA ASN A 5 -8.28 -47.30 4.07
C ASN A 5 -9.65 -47.55 3.40
N GLU A 6 -10.69 -47.59 4.23
CA GLU A 6 -11.90 -46.81 3.95
C GLU A 6 -11.61 -45.37 4.42
N ILE A 7 -12.16 -44.35 3.75
CA ILE A 7 -11.85 -42.91 3.87
C ILE A 7 -10.68 -42.50 2.97
N LEU A 8 -11.01 -42.04 1.77
CA LEU A 8 -10.75 -40.67 1.30
C LEU A 8 -11.38 -40.56 -0.11
N GLU A 9 -12.70 -40.62 -0.17
CA GLU A 9 -13.42 -39.80 -1.14
C GLU A 9 -13.07 -38.36 -0.79
N VAL A 10 -11.95 -37.87 -1.34
CA VAL A 10 -11.59 -36.46 -1.32
C VAL A 10 -12.65 -35.78 -2.16
N ASN A 11 -13.69 -35.38 -1.46
CA ASN A 11 -14.74 -34.48 -1.84
C ASN A 11 -14.08 -33.30 -2.58
N ARG A 12 -14.10 -33.34 -3.92
CA ARG A 12 -13.67 -32.24 -4.79
C ARG A 12 -14.69 -31.12 -4.65
N ASN A 13 -14.68 -30.45 -3.50
CA ASN A 13 -15.21 -29.11 -3.38
C ASN A 13 -14.21 -28.19 -4.09
N LEU A 14 -14.37 -28.08 -5.41
CA LEU A 14 -13.86 -26.93 -6.14
C LEU A 14 -14.50 -25.69 -5.49
N PRO A 15 -13.72 -24.68 -5.07
CA PRO A 15 -14.29 -23.46 -4.54
C PRO A 15 -15.21 -22.86 -5.60
N LYS A 16 -16.46 -22.59 -5.21
CA LYS A 16 -17.44 -21.97 -6.12
C LYS A 16 -16.94 -20.56 -6.40
N LYS A 17 -17.11 -20.08 -7.64
CA LYS A 17 -16.65 -18.80 -8.22
C LYS A 17 -16.93 -17.50 -7.40
N LYS A 18 -17.59 -17.61 -6.24
CA LYS A 18 -17.84 -16.54 -5.26
C LYS A 18 -16.78 -16.43 -4.15
N ASP A 19 -15.86 -17.39 -4.01
CA ASP A 19 -14.83 -17.38 -2.95
C ASP A 19 -13.51 -16.71 -3.37
N ILE A 20 -13.40 -16.24 -4.62
CA ILE A 20 -12.38 -15.22 -4.96
C ILE A 20 -12.97 -13.87 -4.60
N VAL A 21 -13.27 -13.69 -3.32
CA VAL A 21 -13.24 -12.34 -2.76
C VAL A 21 -11.75 -12.06 -2.66
N LEU A 22 -11.23 -11.17 -3.51
CA LEU A 22 -9.95 -10.54 -3.21
C LEU A 22 -10.13 -9.89 -1.83
N SER A 23 -9.68 -10.58 -0.78
CA SER A 23 -9.51 -10.01 0.54
C SER A 23 -8.41 -8.97 0.37
N THR A 24 -8.78 -7.75 -0.03
CA THR A 24 -7.88 -6.60 -0.15
C THR A 24 -7.45 -6.18 1.25
N GLN A 25 -6.61 -6.99 1.88
CA GLN A 25 -5.87 -6.63 3.08
C GLN A 25 -4.47 -6.25 2.61
N VAL A 26 -4.31 -5.05 2.05
CA VAL A 26 -2.99 -4.46 1.86
C VAL A 26 -2.99 -3.07 2.45
N LYS A 27 -2.55 -2.97 3.70
CA LYS A 27 -2.09 -1.71 4.31
C LYS A 27 -1.03 -2.04 5.36
N ASN A 28 0.19 -2.31 4.90
CA ASN A 28 1.36 -2.00 5.72
C ASN A 28 2.13 -0.91 4.97
N LEU A 29 1.57 0.30 5.03
CA LEU A 29 2.23 1.51 4.57
C LEU A 29 2.70 2.24 5.81
N ASP A 30 4.01 2.47 5.91
CA ASP A 30 4.57 3.46 6.81
C ASP A 30 4.86 4.71 5.97
N LEU A 31 3.87 5.60 5.89
CA LEU A 31 3.93 6.77 5.01
C LEU A 31 5.13 7.67 5.33
N LEU A 32 5.37 7.91 6.62
CA LEU A 32 6.45 8.78 7.06
C LEU A 32 7.82 8.15 6.78
N ALA A 33 7.98 6.85 7.04
CA ALA A 33 9.23 6.15 6.74
C ALA A 33 9.51 6.09 5.23
N ASP A 34 8.49 5.79 4.42
CA ASP A 34 8.63 5.74 2.95
C ASP A 34 9.03 7.11 2.38
N VAL A 35 8.42 8.20 2.87
CA VAL A 35 8.75 9.57 2.44
C VAL A 35 10.11 10.03 2.97
N SER A 36 10.47 9.69 4.22
CA SER A 36 11.80 9.93 4.77
C SER A 36 12.89 9.27 3.92
N GLN A 37 12.69 8.01 3.53
CA GLN A 37 13.60 7.30 2.63
C GLN A 37 13.65 7.93 1.24
N LEU A 38 12.51 8.36 0.71
CA LEU A 38 12.40 8.99 -0.60
C LEU A 38 13.19 10.32 -0.67
N LEU A 39 13.11 11.11 0.41
CA LEU A 39 13.76 12.43 0.51
C LEU A 39 15.20 12.35 1.02
N GLY A 40 15.59 11.23 1.65
CA GLY A 40 16.91 11.09 2.26
C GLY A 40 17.11 11.96 3.51
N VAL A 41 16.02 12.29 4.22
CA VAL A 41 16.03 13.10 5.46
C VAL A 41 15.45 12.30 6.63
N PRO A 42 15.86 12.55 7.88
CA PRO A 42 15.29 11.86 9.05
C PRO A 42 13.77 12.07 9.16
N ALA A 43 13.03 11.04 9.56
CA ALA A 43 11.57 11.10 9.70
C ALA A 43 11.14 12.21 10.68
N GLU A 44 11.92 12.43 11.74
CA GLU A 44 11.66 13.44 12.76
C GLU A 44 11.81 14.88 12.25
N SER A 45 12.47 15.06 11.09
CA SER A 45 12.64 16.36 10.44
C SER A 45 11.48 16.76 9.53
N ILE A 46 10.54 15.84 9.27
CA ILE A 46 9.39 16.07 8.39
C ILE A 46 8.18 16.40 9.25
N SER A 47 7.77 17.68 9.26
CA SER A 47 6.50 18.06 9.90
C SER A 47 5.32 17.62 9.03
N PRO A 48 4.18 17.19 9.63
CA PRO A 48 3.01 16.74 8.88
C PRO A 48 2.48 17.73 7.84
N GLU A 49 2.61 19.03 8.11
CA GLU A 49 2.12 20.12 7.25
C GLU A 49 3.19 20.71 6.32
N THR A 50 4.45 20.28 6.43
CA THR A 50 5.51 20.80 5.57
C THR A 50 5.26 20.40 4.12
N ASN A 51 5.40 21.37 3.23
CA ASN A 51 5.41 21.13 1.79
C ASN A 51 6.65 20.31 1.42
N LEU A 52 6.44 19.05 1.03
CA LEU A 52 7.52 18.11 0.73
C LEU A 52 8.38 18.55 -0.47
N ILE A 53 7.87 19.43 -1.34
CA ILE A 53 8.67 20.02 -2.43
C ILE A 53 9.80 20.89 -1.86
N GLU A 54 9.55 21.59 -0.75
CA GLU A 54 10.57 22.40 -0.05
C GLU A 54 11.66 21.52 0.58
N LEU A 55 11.34 20.24 0.84
CA LEU A 55 12.27 19.22 1.32
C LEU A 55 12.94 18.42 0.19
N GLY A 56 12.74 18.81 -1.07
CA GLY A 56 13.40 18.20 -2.23
C GLY A 56 12.58 17.13 -2.96
N LEU A 57 11.28 16.99 -2.67
CA LEU A 57 10.41 16.11 -3.47
C LEU A 57 10.34 16.62 -4.92
N ASP A 58 10.74 15.77 -5.87
CA ASP A 58 10.65 16.04 -7.29
C ASP A 58 9.63 15.13 -8.01
N SER A 59 9.39 15.40 -9.30
CA SER A 59 8.43 14.66 -10.10
C SER A 59 8.80 13.19 -10.29
N ILE A 60 10.10 12.87 -10.38
CA ILE A 60 10.58 11.49 -10.55
C ILE A 60 10.32 10.69 -9.28
N SER A 61 10.61 11.28 -8.12
CA SER A 61 10.39 10.70 -6.80
C SER A 61 8.89 10.49 -6.56
N LEU A 62 8.06 11.45 -6.95
CA LEU A 62 6.61 11.32 -6.84
C LEU A 62 6.04 10.25 -7.79
N MET A 63 6.55 10.14 -9.02
CA MET A 63 6.19 9.05 -9.93
C MET A 63 6.56 7.68 -9.36
N ARG A 64 7.76 7.54 -8.78
CA ARG A 64 8.19 6.31 -8.09
C ARG A 64 7.26 5.98 -6.92
N PHE A 65 6.93 6.97 -6.10
CA PHE A 65 6.03 6.81 -4.96
C PHE A 65 4.63 6.36 -5.38
N THR A 66 4.04 6.96 -6.43
CA THR A 66 2.75 6.48 -6.97
C THR A 66 2.81 5.02 -7.45
N GLY A 67 3.95 4.59 -8.02
CA GLY A 67 4.19 3.19 -8.37
C GLY A 67 4.22 2.27 -7.14
N GLN A 68 4.89 2.70 -6.07
CA GLN A 68 4.93 1.96 -4.80
C GLN A 68 3.54 1.82 -4.18
N LEU A 69 2.76 2.91 -4.14
CA LEU A 69 1.37 2.88 -3.65
C LEU A 69 0.53 1.86 -4.44
N ARG A 70 0.63 1.86 -5.78
CA ARG A 70 -0.10 0.89 -6.63
C ARG A 70 0.31 -0.55 -6.36
N SER A 71 1.60 -0.81 -6.13
CA SER A 71 2.08 -2.15 -5.76
C SER A 71 1.52 -2.62 -4.41
N LYS A 72 1.17 -1.67 -3.52
CA LYS A 72 0.48 -1.88 -2.24
C LYS A 72 -1.05 -1.83 -2.37
N GLY A 73 -1.61 -1.85 -3.58
CA GLY A 73 -3.06 -1.81 -3.81
C GLY A 73 -3.73 -0.45 -3.59
N ILE A 74 -2.94 0.62 -3.43
CA ILE A 74 -3.42 2.00 -3.24
C ILE A 74 -3.28 2.74 -4.58
N ASP A 75 -4.40 2.98 -5.27
CA ASP A 75 -4.39 3.71 -6.55
C ASP A 75 -4.67 5.21 -6.37
N ILE A 76 -3.62 5.96 -6.02
CA ILE A 76 -3.66 7.43 -5.97
C ILE A 76 -2.87 7.98 -7.16
N LYS A 77 -3.48 8.91 -7.89
CA LYS A 77 -2.88 9.55 -9.04
C LYS A 77 -1.94 10.70 -8.63
N PHE A 78 -0.97 10.98 -9.51
CA PHE A 78 0.01 12.05 -9.32
C PHE A 78 -0.62 13.42 -9.07
N ASP A 79 -1.66 13.78 -9.83
CA ASP A 79 -2.38 15.05 -9.72
C ASP A 79 -2.98 15.26 -8.32
N LYS A 80 -3.42 14.18 -7.66
CA LYS A 80 -3.89 14.23 -6.27
C LYS A 80 -2.79 14.43 -5.24
N LEU A 81 -1.61 13.86 -5.46
CA LEU A 81 -0.50 14.03 -4.53
C LEU A 81 0.15 15.42 -4.66
N ILE A 82 0.26 15.95 -5.88
CA ILE A 82 0.90 17.26 -6.12
C ILE A 82 0.00 18.44 -5.72
N GLU A 83 -1.32 18.25 -5.62
CA GLU A 83 -2.28 19.27 -5.19
C GLU A 83 -2.00 19.75 -3.75
N SER A 84 -1.61 18.82 -2.87
CA SER A 84 -1.21 19.12 -1.50
C SER A 84 -0.12 18.13 -1.05
N PRO A 85 1.16 18.44 -1.34
CA PRO A 85 2.28 17.53 -1.11
C PRO A 85 2.74 17.59 0.35
N THR A 86 1.88 17.19 1.28
CA THR A 86 2.18 17.11 2.72
C THR A 86 1.85 15.72 3.24
N ILE A 87 2.50 15.29 4.32
CA ILE A 87 2.20 14.00 4.95
C ILE A 87 0.75 13.96 5.41
N GLU A 88 0.25 15.04 6.03
CA GLU A 88 -1.12 15.11 6.53
C GLU A 88 -2.16 14.95 5.41
N SER A 89 -1.98 15.62 4.27
CA SER A 89 -2.88 15.52 3.12
C SER A 89 -2.80 14.14 2.46
N TRP A 90 -1.60 13.57 2.32
CA TRP A 90 -1.43 12.24 1.74
C TRP A 90 -2.02 11.15 2.62
N ASP A 91 -1.84 11.22 3.94
CA ASP A 91 -2.44 10.28 4.88
C ASP A 91 -3.98 10.25 4.76
N LYS A 92 -4.61 11.44 4.68
CA LYS A 92 -6.06 11.56 4.44
C LYS A 92 -6.48 10.91 3.13
N LEU A 93 -5.72 11.09 2.04
CA LEU A 93 -6.03 10.47 0.75
C LEU A 93 -5.91 8.94 0.77
N ILE A 94 -4.96 8.41 1.55
CA ILE A 94 -4.69 6.98 1.64
C ILE A 94 -5.68 6.28 2.58
N ASN A 95 -6.11 6.96 3.64
CA ASN A 95 -6.98 6.41 4.69
C ASN A 95 -8.47 6.76 4.53
N ALA A 96 -8.84 7.53 3.51
CA ALA A 96 -10.23 7.70 3.07
C ALA A 96 -10.85 6.37 2.59
#